data_AF-A0A2D6MFI4-F1
#
_entry.id   AF-A0A2D6MFI4-F1
#
_cell.length_a   1.000
_cell.length_b   1.000
_cell.length_c   1.000
_cell.angle_alpha   90.00
_cell.angle_beta   90.00
_cell.angle_gamma   90.00
#
_symmetry.space_group_name_H-M   'P 1'
#
loop_
_entity.id
_entity.type
_entity.pdbx_description
1 polymer ?
#
loop_
_entity_poly.entity_id
_entity_poly.type
_entity_poly.pdbx_seq_one_letter_code
_entity_poly.pdbx_strand_id
1 'polypeptide(L)'
;MGGKSSQQKGKRFEREVAKQINKKFETNVRRTPLSGGLNFKGDIICIDDNSIISEFSWECKNQEKLNIWKALQQSKNDAPARTMPVVVFRKNHSLDYIALELEDFLNIIKELEDLR
;
A
#
# COMPACT_ATOMS: atom_id res chain seq x y z
N MET A 1 -16.38 2.13 22.22
CA MET A 1 -17.41 1.90 21.18
C MET A 1 -17.01 2.57 19.85
N GLY A 2 -16.12 1.97 19.03
CA GLY A 2 -15.61 2.63 17.80
C GLY A 2 -15.28 1.75 16.58
N GLY A 3 -15.52 0.44 16.65
CA GLY A 3 -14.99 -0.52 15.66
C GLY A 3 -15.56 -0.39 14.24
N LYS A 4 -16.88 -0.20 14.09
CA LYS A 4 -17.53 -0.19 12.76
C LYS A 4 -17.11 1.02 11.91
N SER A 5 -17.08 2.22 12.50
CA SER A 5 -16.68 3.45 11.80
C SER A 5 -15.21 3.41 11.38
N SER A 6 -14.32 2.95 12.28
CA SER A 6 -12.89 2.83 11.97
C SER A 6 -12.63 1.82 10.84
N GLN A 7 -13.32 0.68 10.83
CA GLN A 7 -13.19 -0.32 9.76
C GLN A 7 -13.70 0.21 8.42
N GLN A 8 -14.83 0.92 8.40
CA GLN A 8 -15.35 1.53 7.18
C GLN A 8 -14.41 2.62 6.65
N LYS A 9 -13.83 3.42 7.53
CA LYS A 9 -12.81 4.43 7.21
C LYS A 9 -11.58 3.81 6.56
N GLY A 10 -11.06 2.70 7.10
CA GLY A 10 -9.95 1.94 6.50
C GLY A 10 -10.30 1.43 5.10
N LYS A 11 -11.41 0.70 4.96
CA LYS A 11 -11.90 0.19 3.67
C LYS A 11 -12.16 1.29 2.64
N ARG A 12 -12.56 2.50 3.07
CA ARG A 12 -12.72 3.66 2.18
C ARG A 12 -11.37 4.14 1.69
N PHE A 13 -10.40 4.28 2.59
CA PHE A 13 -9.05 4.70 2.24
C PHE A 13 -8.38 3.72 1.26
N GLU A 14 -8.44 2.42 1.52
CA GLU A 14 -7.87 1.40 0.61
C GLU A 14 -8.44 1.53 -0.82
N ARG A 15 -9.75 1.80 -0.96
CA ARG A 15 -10.39 2.02 -2.28
C ARG A 15 -9.92 3.32 -2.94
N GLU A 16 -9.69 4.37 -2.16
CA GLU A 16 -9.19 5.65 -2.68
C GLU A 16 -7.76 5.51 -3.18
N VAL A 17 -6.89 4.78 -2.47
CA VAL A 17 -5.53 4.48 -2.92
C VAL A 17 -5.55 3.64 -4.21
N ALA A 18 -6.34 2.56 -4.25
CA ALA A 18 -6.50 1.75 -5.46
C ALA A 18 -6.97 2.57 -6.67
N LYS A 19 -7.92 3.49 -6.47
CA LYS A 19 -8.39 4.40 -7.53
C LYS A 19 -7.29 5.36 -8.00
N GLN A 20 -6.46 5.87 -7.10
CA GLN A 20 -5.34 6.75 -7.45
C GLN A 20 -4.30 6.01 -8.29
N ILE A 21 -3.93 4.79 -7.88
CA ILE A 21 -2.99 3.92 -8.61
C ILE A 21 -3.53 3.63 -10.01
N ASN A 22 -4.76 3.13 -10.14
CA ASN A 22 -5.37 2.84 -11.44
C ASN A 22 -5.41 4.05 -12.36
N LYS A 23 -5.75 5.23 -11.83
CA LYS A 23 -5.77 6.46 -12.63
C LYS A 23 -4.39 6.87 -13.11
N LYS A 24 -3.35 6.69 -12.29
CA LYS A 24 -2.00 7.19 -12.58
C LYS A 24 -1.21 6.26 -13.52
N PHE A 25 -1.41 4.95 -13.38
CA PHE A 25 -0.65 3.93 -14.09
C PHE A 25 -1.47 3.19 -15.15
N GLU A 26 -2.73 3.59 -15.36
CA GLU A 26 -3.65 2.95 -16.31
C GLU A 26 -3.73 1.42 -16.14
N THR A 27 -3.62 0.96 -14.89
CA THR A 27 -3.56 -0.45 -14.50
C THR A 27 -4.86 -0.91 -13.81
N ASN A 28 -4.89 -2.15 -13.33
CA ASN A 28 -6.02 -2.76 -12.64
C ASN A 28 -5.59 -3.34 -11.28
N VAL A 29 -5.62 -2.50 -10.26
CA VAL A 29 -5.53 -2.88 -8.85
C VAL A 29 -6.88 -2.86 -8.15
N ARG A 30 -7.03 -3.71 -7.13
CA ARG A 30 -8.23 -3.80 -6.29
C ARG A 30 -7.87 -3.93 -4.82
N ARG A 31 -8.81 -3.56 -3.97
CA ARG A 31 -8.72 -3.83 -2.53
C ARG A 31 -8.84 -5.33 -2.24
N THR A 32 -7.98 -5.87 -1.39
CA THR A 32 -8.02 -7.30 -1.02
C THR A 32 -9.33 -7.65 -0.30
N PRO A 33 -10.12 -8.63 -0.80
CA PRO A 33 -11.28 -9.14 -0.07
C PRO A 33 -10.82 -9.81 1.21
N LEU A 34 -11.43 -9.45 2.36
CA LEU A 34 -11.13 -10.04 3.66
C LEU A 34 -9.62 -10.16 3.95
N SER A 35 -8.86 -9.07 3.89
CA SER A 35 -7.41 -8.97 4.22
C SER A 35 -6.94 -10.09 5.18
N GLY A 36 -6.41 -11.20 4.63
CA GLY A 36 -6.01 -12.41 5.37
C GLY A 36 -6.81 -13.71 5.17
N GLY A 37 -7.92 -13.71 4.42
CA GLY A 37 -8.78 -14.89 4.17
C GLY A 37 -8.45 -15.67 2.89
N LEU A 38 -7.58 -15.14 2.05
CA LEU A 38 -7.04 -15.79 0.84
C LEU A 38 -5.51 -15.73 0.92
N ASN A 39 -4.79 -16.58 0.19
CA ASN A 39 -3.31 -16.63 0.17
C ASN A 39 -2.62 -15.32 -0.29
N PHE A 40 -3.39 -14.27 -0.60
CA PHE A 40 -2.91 -12.95 -0.92
C PHE A 40 -2.94 -12.06 0.33
N LYS A 41 -1.74 -11.63 0.75
CA LYS A 41 -1.54 -10.69 1.86
C LYS A 41 -1.35 -9.26 1.32
N GLY A 42 -1.65 -8.27 2.15
CA GLY A 42 -1.66 -6.84 1.79
C GLY A 42 -3.07 -6.28 1.53
N ASP A 43 -3.20 -4.96 1.53
CA ASP A 43 -4.48 -4.25 1.41
C ASP A 43 -4.93 -4.01 -0.05
N ILE A 44 -3.97 -4.03 -0.98
CA ILE A 44 -4.20 -3.85 -2.42
C ILE A 44 -3.55 -5.02 -3.17
N ILE A 45 -4.33 -5.63 -4.06
CA ILE A 45 -3.87 -6.63 -5.03
C ILE A 45 -3.74 -5.98 -6.42
N CYS A 46 -2.63 -6.26 -7.11
CA CYS A 46 -2.51 -5.98 -8.53
C CYS A 46 -3.03 -7.18 -9.32
N ILE A 47 -3.84 -6.92 -10.36
CA ILE A 47 -4.36 -7.97 -11.26
C ILE A 47 -3.61 -7.95 -12.60
N ASP A 48 -2.85 -6.89 -12.85
CA ASP A 48 -2.09 -6.67 -14.08
C ASP A 48 -0.60 -6.86 -13.80
N ASP A 49 -0.12 -8.07 -14.02
CA ASP A 49 1.26 -8.47 -13.75
C ASP A 49 2.29 -7.77 -14.66
N ASN A 50 1.85 -7.07 -15.72
CA ASN A 50 2.74 -6.29 -16.58
C ASN A 50 3.01 -4.88 -16.03
N SER A 51 2.27 -4.45 -15.02
CA SER A 51 2.49 -3.15 -14.39
C SER A 51 3.56 -3.26 -13.32
N ILE A 52 4.45 -2.26 -13.25
CA ILE A 52 5.43 -2.09 -12.15
C ILE A 52 4.75 -2.07 -10.77
N ILE A 53 3.46 -1.72 -10.72
CA ILE A 53 2.66 -1.73 -9.49
C ILE A 53 2.55 -3.12 -8.86
N SER A 54 2.65 -4.19 -9.66
CA SER A 54 2.66 -5.57 -9.17
C SER A 54 3.89 -5.92 -8.32
N GLU A 55 4.96 -5.14 -8.44
CA GLU A 55 6.19 -5.32 -7.66
C GLU A 55 6.11 -4.72 -6.25
N PHE A 56 5.02 -4.02 -5.90
CA PHE A 56 4.83 -3.40 -4.59
C PHE A 56 3.76 -4.11 -3.77
N SER A 57 4.01 -4.28 -2.46
CA SER A 57 3.04 -4.76 -1.48
C SER A 57 2.54 -3.60 -0.62
N TRP A 58 1.24 -3.31 -0.73
CA TRP A 58 0.64 -2.08 -0.20
C TRP A 58 -0.07 -2.32 1.14
N GLU A 59 0.33 -1.60 2.18
CA GLU A 59 -0.35 -1.52 3.48
C GLU A 59 -0.95 -0.11 3.66
N CYS A 60 -2.26 -0.01 3.90
CA CYS A 60 -3.00 1.25 3.98
C CYS A 60 -3.40 1.57 5.44
N LYS A 61 -2.93 2.69 5.98
CA LYS A 61 -3.28 3.16 7.33
C LYS A 61 -3.95 4.53 7.33
N ASN A 62 -5.24 4.58 7.67
CA ASN A 62 -5.92 5.85 7.96
C ASN A 62 -6.14 6.02 9.48
N GLN A 63 -5.18 6.65 10.15
CA GLN A 63 -5.11 6.73 11.61
C GLN A 63 -4.63 8.10 12.08
N GLU A 64 -5.29 8.68 13.09
CA GLU A 64 -4.91 9.98 13.66
C GLU A 64 -3.57 9.93 14.41
N LYS A 65 -3.27 8.78 15.02
CA LYS A 65 -2.04 8.49 15.76
C LYS A 65 -1.44 7.18 15.25
N LEU A 66 -0.83 7.25 14.07
CA LEU A 66 -0.15 6.10 13.47
C LEU A 66 1.15 5.81 14.21
N ASN A 67 1.34 4.56 14.65
CA ASN A 67 2.66 4.05 14.99
C ASN A 67 3.31 3.54 13.71
N ILE A 68 4.15 4.38 13.09
CA ILE A 68 4.74 4.08 11.78
C ILE A 68 5.69 2.88 11.84
N TRP A 69 6.43 2.70 12.93
CA TRP A 69 7.35 1.57 13.11
C TRP A 69 6.60 0.23 13.08
N LYS A 70 5.47 0.15 13.80
CA LYS A 70 4.62 -1.04 13.79
C LYS A 70 4.02 -1.30 12.40
N ALA A 71 3.63 -0.24 11.69
CA ALA A 71 3.06 -0.37 10.36
C ALA A 71 4.09 -0.85 9.33
N LEU A 72 5.31 -0.32 9.36
CA LEU A 72 6.42 -0.77 8.52
C LEU A 72 6.77 -2.25 8.80
N GLN A 73 6.86 -2.63 10.07
CA GLN A 73 7.11 -4.03 10.45
C GLN A 73 6.00 -4.96 9.96
N GLN A 74 4.72 -4.55 10.09
CA GLN A 74 3.59 -5.33 9.58
C GLN A 74 3.66 -5.47 8.06
N SER A 75 3.87 -4.37 7.34
CA SER A 75 3.98 -4.35 5.88
C SER A 75 5.10 -5.28 5.39
N LYS A 76 6.28 -5.22 6.02
CA LYS A 76 7.41 -6.12 5.72
C LYS A 76 7.10 -7.60 5.95
N ASN A 77 6.41 -7.92 7.04
CA ASN A 77 6.08 -9.31 7.40
C ASN A 77 4.96 -9.91 6.52
N ASP A 78 4.05 -9.06 6.03
CA ASP A 78 2.93 -9.48 5.20
C ASP A 78 3.23 -9.40 3.69
N ALA A 79 4.30 -8.71 3.29
CA ALA A 79 4.71 -8.62 1.90
C ALA A 79 5.05 -10.02 1.32
N PRO A 80 4.46 -10.38 0.16
CA PRO A 80 4.88 -11.56 -0.60
C PRO A 80 6.37 -11.50 -0.97
N ALA A 81 6.97 -12.68 -1.17
CA ALA A 81 8.35 -12.76 -1.64
C ALA A 81 8.53 -11.97 -2.95
N ARG A 82 9.65 -11.24 -3.05
CA ARG A 82 10.00 -10.40 -4.23
C ARG A 82 9.07 -9.22 -4.49
N THR A 83 8.29 -8.79 -3.49
CA THR A 83 7.57 -7.51 -3.55
C THR A 83 8.18 -6.52 -2.56
N MET A 84 8.14 -5.23 -2.91
CA MET A 84 8.64 -4.14 -2.09
C MET A 84 7.53 -3.66 -1.14
N PRO A 85 7.70 -3.77 0.19
CA PRO A 85 6.70 -3.35 1.16
C PRO A 85 6.59 -1.82 1.22
N VAL A 86 5.38 -1.30 1.12
CA VAL A 86 5.09 0.13 1.26
C VAL A 86 3.92 0.37 2.19
N VAL A 87 4.05 1.40 3.03
CA VAL A 87 2.97 1.87 3.90
C VAL A 87 2.43 3.19 3.34
N VAL A 88 1.19 3.17 2.86
CA VAL A 88 0.45 4.38 2.47
C VAL A 88 -0.40 4.82 3.65
N PHE A 89 -0.30 6.08 4.06
CA PHE A 89 -0.99 6.54 5.25
C PHE A 89 -1.48 7.97 5.18
N ARG A 90 -2.52 8.24 5.97
CA ARG A 90 -3.07 9.57 6.19
C ARG A 90 -3.75 9.70 7.55
N LYS A 91 -3.96 10.96 7.97
CA LYS A 91 -4.96 11.35 8.97
C LYS A 91 -6.25 11.81 8.28
N ASN A 92 -7.33 11.98 9.04
CA ASN A 92 -8.51 12.66 8.52
C ASN A 92 -8.16 14.05 7.99
N HIS A 93 -8.73 14.42 6.84
CA HIS A 93 -8.55 15.73 6.21
C HIS A 93 -7.08 16.10 5.93
N SER A 94 -6.25 15.11 5.65
CA SER A 94 -4.85 15.30 5.26
C SER A 94 -4.55 14.66 3.90
N LEU A 95 -3.38 14.99 3.35
CA LEU A 95 -2.85 14.37 2.14
C LEU A 95 -2.40 12.93 2.41
N ASP A 96 -2.19 12.20 1.32
CA ASP A 96 -1.61 10.86 1.32
C ASP A 96 -0.10 10.93 1.35
N TYR A 97 0.49 10.14 2.25
CA TYR A 97 1.92 9.95 2.35
C TYR A 97 2.26 8.47 2.18
N ILE A 98 3.50 8.21 1.76
CA ILE A 98 4.05 6.87 1.64
C ILE A 98 5.33 6.78 2.45
N ALA A 99 5.57 5.62 3.06
CA ALA A 99 6.82 5.27 3.71
C ALA A 99 7.26 3.87 3.26
N LEU A 100 8.58 3.74 3.07
CA LEU A 100 9.29 2.51 2.71
C LEU A 100 10.70 2.59 3.31
N GLU A 101 11.45 1.49 3.29
CA GLU A 101 12.86 1.53 3.74
C GLU A 101 13.68 2.43 2.81
N LEU A 102 14.71 3.10 3.36
CA LEU A 102 15.54 4.01 2.57
C LEU A 102 16.22 3.29 1.40
N GLU A 103 16.72 2.08 1.65
CA GLU A 103 17.38 1.25 0.64
C GLU A 103 16.46 0.93 -0.54
N ASP A 104 15.21 0.56 -0.25
CA ASP A 104 14.17 0.33 -1.26
C ASP A 104 13.97 1.56 -2.15
N PHE A 105 13.89 2.76 -1.53
CA PHE A 105 13.75 4.00 -2.27
C PHE A 105 14.98 4.36 -3.12
N LEU A 106 16.18 4.13 -2.59
CA LEU A 106 17.43 4.35 -3.32
C LEU A 106 17.54 3.44 -4.54
N ASN A 107 17.13 2.17 -4.41
CA ASN A 107 17.10 1.22 -5.53
C ASN A 107 16.14 1.68 -6.64
N ILE A 108 14.95 2.17 -6.29
CA ILE A 108 14.02 2.76 -7.27
C ILE A 108 14.67 3.93 -8.02
N ILE A 109 15.30 4.86 -7.29
CA ILE A 109 15.96 6.01 -7.92
C ILE A 109 17.11 5.55 -8.81
N LYS A 110 17.88 4.54 -8.39
CA LYS A 110 19.01 4.04 -9.16
C LYS A 110 18.55 3.43 -10.49
N GLU A 111 17.49 2.62 -10.47
CA GLU A 111 16.89 2.07 -11.69
C GLU A 111 16.39 3.18 -12.62
N LEU A 112 15.73 4.20 -12.08
CA LEU A 112 15.30 5.36 -12.86
C LEU A 112 16.47 6.18 -13.43
N GLU A 113 17.61 6.22 -12.76
CA GLU A 113 18.84 6.83 -13.27
C GLU A 113 19.40 6.02 -14.45
N ASP A 114 19.43 4.70 -14.32
CA ASP A 114 20.00 3.79 -15.35
C ASP A 114 19.14 3.73 -16.63
N LEU A 115 17.86 4.13 -16.55
CA LEU A 115 16.96 4.24 -17.70
C LEU A 115 17.07 5.55 -18.50
N ARG A 116 17.84 6.53 -18.01
CA ARG A 116 18.03 7.84 -18.68
C ARG A 116 19.16 7.81 -19.70
#